data_AF-A0AA39MNH9-F1
#
_entry.id   AF-A0AA39MNH9-F1
#
_cell.length_a   1.000
_cell.length_b   1.000
_cell.length_c   1.000
_cell.angle_alpha   90.00
_cell.angle_beta   90.00
_cell.angle_gamma   90.00
#
_symmetry.space_group_name_H-M   'P 1'
#
loop_
_entity.id
_entity.type
_entity.pdbx_description
1 polymer ?
#
loop_
_entity_poly.entity_id
_entity_poly.type
_entity_poly.pdbx_seq_one_letter_code
_entity_poly.pdbx_strand_id
1 'polypeptide(L)'
;MLLPFYDQHTPPEHPYLRASSAYSALVQLYVRSDQLDTAYTRFRRFGNVSPMCISGCDALETVHHVFVSCPVYHSFRQHAAQTLITETSHVLDSAEVPLMICRAFLHTVQRLFEDGPVWPQSVSRFYLGLTPSLPALPGLEGEKVNRALVRISHTWHTTCIRLAGRIWAGYKRRVRPASANNNANTVAIQLQSFLSHISSS
;
A
#
# COMPACT_ATOMS: atom_id res chain seq x y z
N MET A 1 29.41 -1.24 -23.68
CA MET A 1 28.80 -0.04 -23.05
C MET A 1 28.37 -0.44 -21.65
N LEU A 2 28.97 0.14 -20.61
CA LEU A 2 28.60 -0.10 -19.22
C LEU A 2 27.36 0.74 -18.90
N LEU A 3 26.22 0.10 -18.62
CA LEU A 3 25.09 0.80 -18.02
C LEU A 3 25.50 1.30 -16.63
N PRO A 4 25.24 2.57 -16.28
CA PRO A 4 25.57 3.09 -14.96
C PRO A 4 24.84 2.28 -13.88
N PHE A 5 25.57 1.87 -12.83
CA PHE A 5 25.04 1.11 -11.70
C PHE A 5 24.04 1.89 -10.84
N TYR A 6 24.02 3.22 -10.98
CA TYR A 6 23.17 4.12 -10.23
C TYR A 6 22.38 5.02 -11.17
N ASP A 7 21.15 5.33 -10.77
CA ASP A 7 20.33 6.33 -11.43
C ASP A 7 21.05 7.69 -11.40
N GLN A 8 21.28 8.27 -12.57
CA GLN A 8 21.96 9.56 -12.71
C GLN A 8 20.97 10.75 -12.68
N HIS A 9 19.68 10.49 -12.54
CA HIS A 9 18.69 11.55 -12.40
C HIS A 9 18.76 12.19 -11.01
N THR A 10 18.80 13.53 -10.99
CA THR A 10 18.68 14.30 -9.74
C THR A 10 17.35 13.91 -9.07
N PRO A 11 17.36 13.55 -7.77
CA PRO A 11 16.12 13.20 -7.09
C PRO A 11 15.15 14.39 -7.16
N PRO A 12 13.85 14.13 -7.38
CA PRO A 12 12.87 15.20 -7.41
C PRO A 12 12.81 15.92 -6.07
N GLU A 13 12.60 17.24 -6.11
CA GLU A 13 12.51 18.10 -4.92
C GLU A 13 11.43 17.60 -3.93
N HIS A 14 10.35 17.01 -4.46
CA HIS A 14 9.27 16.40 -3.68
C HIS A 14 9.01 14.96 -4.14
N PRO A 15 9.20 13.93 -3.28
CA PRO A 15 9.12 12.53 -3.70
C PRO A 15 7.70 11.99 -3.95
N TYR A 16 6.63 12.76 -3.66
CA TYR A 16 5.23 12.32 -3.72
C TYR A 16 4.33 13.23 -4.56
N LEU A 17 4.74 13.49 -5.81
CA LEU A 17 3.94 14.31 -6.74
C LEU A 17 2.64 13.64 -7.21
N ARG A 18 2.50 12.32 -7.03
CA ARG A 18 1.36 11.54 -7.54
C ARG A 18 0.42 11.01 -6.45
N ALA A 19 0.60 11.47 -5.21
CA ALA A 19 -0.30 11.09 -4.13
C ALA A 19 -1.68 11.73 -4.32
N SER A 20 -2.75 10.96 -4.11
CA SER A 20 -4.13 11.47 -4.22
C SER A 20 -4.54 12.42 -3.09
N SER A 21 -3.78 12.44 -2.00
CA SER A 21 -3.99 13.27 -0.81
C SER A 21 -2.73 13.29 0.06
N ALA A 22 -2.60 14.30 0.94
CA ALA A 22 -1.53 14.37 1.93
C ALA A 22 -1.47 13.12 2.82
N TYR A 23 -2.63 12.57 3.20
CA TYR A 23 -2.68 11.33 3.99
C TYR A 23 -2.09 10.15 3.23
N SER A 24 -2.41 10.01 1.93
CA SER A 24 -1.86 8.92 1.12
C SER A 24 -0.36 9.07 0.87
N ALA A 25 0.14 10.30 0.70
CA ALA A 25 1.57 10.59 0.62
C ALA A 25 2.29 10.16 1.91
N LEU A 26 1.71 10.51 3.06
CA LEU A 26 2.22 10.14 4.38
C LEU A 26 2.29 8.62 4.56
N VAL A 27 1.27 7.88 4.13
CA VAL A 27 1.28 6.41 4.18
C VAL A 27 2.45 5.87 3.35
N GLN A 28 2.60 6.33 2.11
CA GLN A 28 3.69 5.86 1.24
C GLN A 28 5.08 6.24 1.78
N LEU A 29 5.23 7.42 2.39
CA LEU A 29 6.45 7.85 3.06
C LEU A 29 6.81 6.90 4.21
N TYR A 30 5.89 6.71 5.14
CA TYR A 30 6.16 5.83 6.28
C TYR A 30 6.40 4.39 5.85
N VAL A 31 5.72 3.90 4.81
CA VAL A 31 6.03 2.57 4.30
C VAL A 31 7.43 2.50 3.70
N ARG A 32 7.81 3.45 2.83
CA ARG A 32 9.12 3.43 2.16
C ARG A 32 10.28 3.54 3.16
N SER A 33 10.07 4.24 4.26
CA SER A 33 11.08 4.39 5.30
C SER A 33 11.09 3.24 6.33
N ASP A 34 10.26 2.20 6.15
CA ASP A 34 10.04 1.13 7.15
C ASP A 34 9.62 1.68 8.53
N GLN A 35 8.87 2.79 8.49
CA GLN A 35 8.43 3.55 9.65
C GLN A 35 6.92 3.44 9.91
N LEU A 36 6.19 2.67 9.10
CA LEU A 36 4.76 2.49 9.29
C LEU A 36 4.49 1.73 10.59
N ASP A 37 3.62 2.30 11.44
CA ASP A 37 3.35 1.90 12.84
C ASP A 37 2.53 0.60 12.96
N THR A 38 3.05 -0.50 12.42
CA THR A 38 2.50 -1.85 12.58
C THR A 38 2.93 -2.48 13.90
N ALA A 39 2.26 -3.54 14.37
CA ALA A 39 2.68 -4.26 15.57
C ALA A 39 4.08 -4.88 15.40
N TYR A 40 4.43 -5.38 14.21
CA TYR A 40 5.78 -5.85 13.93
C TYR A 40 6.82 -4.73 14.04
N THR A 41 6.54 -3.55 13.49
CA THR A 41 7.42 -2.37 13.61
C THR A 41 7.58 -1.95 15.07
N ARG A 42 6.50 -1.92 15.84
CA ARG A 42 6.54 -1.60 17.28
C ARG A 42 7.33 -2.63 18.07
N PHE A 43 7.14 -3.92 17.79
CA PHE A 43 7.93 -4.99 18.41
C PHE A 43 9.42 -4.83 18.11
N ARG A 44 9.80 -4.57 16.85
CA ARG A 44 11.21 -4.34 16.48
C ARG A 44 11.85 -3.14 17.20
N ARG A 45 11.06 -2.13 17.57
CA ARG A 45 11.54 -0.92 18.25
C ARG A 45 11.64 -1.06 19.76
N PHE A 46 10.64 -1.69 20.37
CA PHE A 46 10.47 -1.65 21.82
C PHE A 46 10.52 -3.02 22.49
N GLY A 47 10.33 -4.11 21.75
CA GLY A 47 10.36 -5.50 22.25
C GLY A 47 9.22 -5.88 23.21
N ASN A 48 8.40 -4.93 23.63
CA ASN A 48 7.39 -5.10 24.69
C ASN A 48 5.96 -5.32 24.18
N VAL A 49 5.77 -5.47 22.87
CA VAL A 49 4.46 -5.71 22.26
C VAL A 49 4.50 -6.97 21.40
N SER A 50 3.39 -7.70 21.32
CA SER A 50 3.30 -8.85 20.41
C SER A 50 3.42 -8.40 18.95
N PRO A 51 4.23 -9.07 18.11
CA PRO A 51 4.33 -8.77 16.69
C PRO A 51 3.17 -9.34 15.85
N MET A 52 2.25 -10.08 16.48
CA MET A 52 1.13 -10.73 15.80
C MET A 52 0.08 -9.72 15.32
N CYS A 53 -0.67 -10.10 14.29
CA CYS A 53 -1.77 -9.30 13.77
C CYS A 53 -2.80 -8.99 14.85
N ILE A 54 -3.06 -7.69 15.08
CA ILE A 54 -4.05 -7.21 16.06
C ILE A 54 -5.47 -7.65 15.71
N SER A 55 -5.69 -8.04 14.45
CA SER A 55 -6.97 -8.53 13.96
C SER A 55 -7.18 -10.02 14.21
N GLY A 56 -6.25 -10.69 14.90
CA GLY A 56 -6.36 -12.11 15.26
C GLY A 56 -5.93 -13.07 14.16
N CYS A 57 -5.15 -12.63 13.18
CA CYS A 57 -4.58 -13.53 12.18
C CYS A 57 -3.37 -14.28 12.76
N ASP A 58 -3.20 -15.54 12.36
CA ASP A 58 -1.99 -16.32 12.65
C ASP A 58 -0.83 -15.93 11.73
N ALA A 59 -0.43 -14.67 11.82
CA ALA A 59 0.66 -14.09 11.03
C ALA A 59 1.25 -12.87 11.74
N LEU A 60 2.51 -12.58 11.43
CA LEU A 60 3.15 -11.33 11.84
C LEU A 60 2.46 -10.15 11.16
N GLU A 61 2.24 -9.08 11.93
CA GLU A 61 1.64 -7.84 11.43
C GLU A 61 2.65 -6.99 10.69
N THR A 62 3.13 -7.50 9.56
CA THR A 62 3.99 -6.73 8.66
C THR A 62 3.14 -5.77 7.82
N VAL A 63 3.79 -4.77 7.22
CA VAL A 63 3.17 -3.90 6.21
C VAL A 63 2.51 -4.74 5.10
N HIS A 64 3.24 -5.74 4.59
CA HIS A 64 2.73 -6.64 3.55
C HIS A 64 1.47 -7.37 4.01
N HIS A 65 1.49 -7.93 5.22
CA HIS A 65 0.31 -8.59 5.77
C HIS A 65 -0.87 -7.62 5.85
N VAL A 66 -0.72 -6.43 6.42
CA VAL A 66 -1.82 -5.45 6.56
C VAL A 66 -2.44 -5.10 5.21
N PHE A 67 -1.63 -4.83 4.19
CA PHE A 67 -2.16 -4.37 2.90
C PHE A 67 -2.62 -5.51 1.99
N VAL A 68 -1.90 -6.62 1.94
CA VAL A 68 -2.06 -7.67 0.91
C VAL A 68 -2.74 -8.91 1.48
N SER A 69 -2.27 -9.44 2.61
CA SER A 69 -2.67 -10.78 3.08
C SER A 69 -3.80 -10.78 4.11
N CYS A 70 -3.98 -9.70 4.87
CA CYS A 70 -4.88 -9.68 6.02
C CYS A 70 -6.34 -9.83 5.57
N PRO A 71 -7.08 -10.85 6.06
CA PRO A 71 -8.47 -11.11 5.66
C PRO A 71 -9.42 -9.98 6.02
N VAL A 72 -9.17 -9.25 7.12
CA VAL A 72 -10.03 -8.14 7.56
C VAL A 72 -10.13 -7.02 6.52
N TYR A 73 -9.11 -6.86 5.68
CA TYR A 73 -9.09 -5.85 4.62
C TYR A 73 -9.37 -6.41 3.23
N HIS A 74 -9.74 -7.69 3.11
CA HIS A 74 -10.05 -8.34 1.84
C HIS A 74 -11.18 -7.64 1.10
N SER A 75 -12.25 -7.23 1.81
CA SER A 75 -13.38 -6.51 1.20
C SER A 75 -12.97 -5.18 0.58
N PHE A 76 -12.00 -4.47 1.16
CA PHE A 76 -11.46 -3.24 0.55
C PHE A 76 -10.72 -3.53 -0.75
N ARG A 77 -9.91 -4.60 -0.79
CA ARG A 77 -9.20 -5.03 -2.00
C ARG A 77 -10.17 -5.48 -3.09
N GLN A 78 -11.14 -6.31 -2.74
CA GLN A 78 -12.15 -6.79 -3.67
C GLN A 78 -12.97 -5.65 -4.27
N HIS A 79 -13.42 -4.70 -3.44
CA HIS A 79 -14.14 -3.53 -3.92
C HIS A 79 -13.30 -2.68 -4.88
N ALA A 80 -12.03 -2.42 -4.54
CA ALA A 80 -11.12 -1.68 -5.40
C ALA A 80 -10.84 -2.41 -6.73
N ALA A 81 -10.69 -3.75 -6.69
CA ALA A 81 -10.52 -4.56 -7.90
C ALA A 81 -11.75 -4.46 -8.81
N GLN A 82 -12.95 -4.57 -8.24
CA GLN A 82 -14.19 -4.44 -9.00
C GLN A 82 -14.33 -3.06 -9.65
N THR A 83 -14.01 -1.99 -8.91
CA THR A 83 -14.00 -0.63 -9.48
C THR A 83 -13.00 -0.53 -10.64
N LEU A 84 -11.80 -1.06 -10.48
CA LEU A 84 -10.79 -1.03 -11.55
C LEU A 84 -11.19 -1.85 -12.76
N ILE A 85 -11.88 -2.99 -12.58
CA ILE A 85 -12.38 -3.80 -13.70
C ILE A 85 -13.34 -2.95 -14.54
N THR A 86 -14.33 -2.32 -13.90
CA THR A 86 -15.32 -1.49 -14.60
C THR A 86 -14.66 -0.32 -15.34
N GLU A 87 -13.78 0.42 -14.67
CA GLU A 87 -13.07 1.57 -15.26
C GLU A 87 -12.14 1.15 -16.40
N THR A 88 -11.41 0.04 -16.23
CA THR A 88 -10.47 -0.46 -17.24
C THR A 88 -11.23 -0.95 -18.47
N SER A 89 -12.32 -1.71 -18.29
CA SER A 89 -13.18 -2.14 -19.39
C SER A 89 -13.71 -0.94 -20.18
N HIS A 90 -14.27 0.06 -19.49
CA HIS A 90 -14.81 1.25 -20.17
C HIS A 90 -13.75 1.99 -21.01
N VAL A 91 -12.52 2.11 -20.50
CA VAL A 91 -11.42 2.76 -21.23
C VAL A 91 -10.98 1.94 -22.44
N LEU A 92 -10.92 0.60 -22.31
CA LEU A 92 -10.56 -0.30 -23.40
C LEU A 92 -11.63 -0.34 -24.50
N ASP A 93 -12.90 -0.39 -24.11
CA ASP A 93 -14.04 -0.38 -25.04
C ASP A 93 -14.07 0.93 -25.84
N SER A 94 -13.85 2.07 -25.17
CA SER A 94 -13.76 3.39 -25.82
C SER A 94 -12.60 3.52 -26.80
N ALA A 95 -11.56 2.69 -26.65
CA ALA A 95 -10.38 2.67 -27.50
C ALA A 95 -10.43 1.55 -28.56
N GLU A 96 -11.56 0.83 -28.66
CA GLU A 96 -11.80 -0.24 -29.63
C GLU A 96 -10.70 -1.32 -29.60
N VAL A 97 -10.19 -1.62 -28.40
CA VAL A 97 -9.10 -2.59 -28.22
C VAL A 97 -9.62 -4.01 -28.46
N PRO A 98 -8.87 -4.88 -29.18
CA PRO A 98 -9.27 -6.26 -29.40
C PRO A 98 -9.54 -7.04 -28.11
N LEU A 99 -10.59 -7.86 -28.10
CA LEU A 99 -11.07 -8.59 -26.92
C LEU A 99 -10.00 -9.43 -26.21
N MET A 100 -9.09 -10.05 -26.97
CA MET A 100 -8.00 -10.87 -26.40
C MET A 100 -7.05 -10.04 -25.54
N ILE A 101 -6.79 -8.80 -25.95
CA ILE A 101 -5.97 -7.86 -25.20
C ILE A 101 -6.76 -7.35 -23.99
N CYS A 102 -8.04 -7.02 -24.15
CA CYS A 102 -8.88 -6.62 -23.03
C CYS A 102 -8.86 -7.66 -21.89
N ARG A 103 -8.96 -8.95 -22.24
CA ARG A 103 -8.85 -10.05 -21.27
C ARG A 103 -7.53 -10.04 -20.49
N ALA A 104 -6.40 -9.75 -21.16
CA ALA A 104 -5.10 -9.68 -20.49
C ALA A 104 -5.05 -8.54 -19.45
N PHE A 105 -5.60 -7.36 -19.78
CA PHE A 105 -5.70 -6.26 -18.83
C PHE A 105 -6.59 -6.61 -17.64
N LEU A 106 -7.79 -7.15 -17.90
CA LEU A 106 -8.73 -7.49 -16.84
C LEU A 106 -8.22 -8.59 -15.92
N HIS A 107 -7.52 -9.59 -16.47
CA HIS A 107 -6.83 -10.60 -15.67
C HIS A 107 -5.77 -9.98 -14.74
N THR A 108 -4.99 -9.02 -15.23
CA THR A 108 -4.02 -8.30 -14.39
C THR A 108 -4.72 -7.51 -13.28
N VAL A 109 -5.83 -6.82 -13.59
CA VAL A 109 -6.59 -6.05 -12.60
C VAL A 109 -7.17 -6.95 -11.50
N GLN A 110 -7.73 -8.10 -11.86
CA GLN A 110 -8.31 -9.06 -10.91
C GLN A 110 -7.31 -9.48 -9.83
N ARG A 111 -6.03 -9.58 -10.19
CA ARG A 111 -4.95 -10.03 -9.31
C ARG A 111 -4.06 -8.88 -8.82
N LEU A 112 -4.44 -7.63 -9.07
CA LEU A 112 -3.59 -6.47 -8.80
C LEU A 112 -3.25 -6.33 -7.31
N PHE A 113 -4.21 -6.63 -6.43
CA PHE A 113 -4.06 -6.45 -4.98
C PHE A 113 -3.62 -7.72 -4.25
N GLU A 114 -3.11 -8.71 -4.99
CA GLU A 114 -2.69 -10.00 -4.47
C GLU A 114 -1.28 -10.34 -4.97
N ASP A 115 -0.59 -11.20 -4.23
CA ASP A 115 0.67 -11.77 -4.68
C ASP A 115 0.43 -12.68 -5.89
N GLY A 116 1.36 -12.64 -6.84
CA GLY A 116 1.22 -13.40 -8.08
C GLY A 116 2.09 -12.90 -9.21
N PRO A 117 2.13 -13.64 -10.33
CA PRO A 117 3.11 -13.48 -11.40
C PRO A 117 2.98 -12.15 -12.17
N VAL A 118 1.89 -11.41 -11.98
CA VAL A 118 1.71 -10.08 -12.57
C VAL A 118 2.66 -9.04 -11.97
N TRP A 119 3.13 -9.28 -10.73
CA TRP A 119 4.07 -8.39 -10.05
C TRP A 119 5.53 -8.84 -10.22
N PRO A 120 6.49 -7.90 -10.28
CA PRO A 120 7.90 -8.23 -10.14
C PRO A 120 8.14 -9.03 -8.85
N GLN A 121 8.90 -10.12 -8.95
CA GLN A 121 9.16 -11.08 -7.85
C GLN A 121 7.90 -11.77 -7.30
N SER A 122 6.77 -11.68 -7.99
CA SER A 122 5.47 -12.19 -7.54
C SER A 122 4.94 -11.58 -6.24
N VAL A 123 5.45 -10.41 -5.82
CA VAL A 123 5.04 -9.74 -4.56
C VAL A 123 4.32 -8.44 -4.88
N SER A 124 3.07 -8.32 -4.44
CA SER A 124 2.30 -7.10 -4.60
C SER A 124 2.81 -6.01 -3.67
N ARG A 125 3.16 -4.88 -4.26
CA ARG A 125 3.62 -3.69 -3.53
C ARG A 125 2.80 -2.47 -3.92
N PHE A 126 1.51 -2.66 -4.20
CA PHE A 126 0.60 -1.59 -4.62
C PHE A 126 0.57 -0.43 -3.62
N TYR A 127 0.75 -0.71 -2.32
CA TYR A 127 0.77 0.27 -1.25
C TYR A 127 1.97 1.23 -1.32
N LEU A 128 2.99 0.92 -2.13
CA LEU A 128 4.09 1.81 -2.48
C LEU A 128 3.78 2.73 -3.67
N GLY A 129 2.55 2.66 -4.21
CA GLY A 129 2.18 3.32 -5.47
C GLY A 129 2.79 2.67 -6.71
N LEU A 130 3.32 1.46 -6.58
CA LEU A 130 3.78 0.68 -7.73
C LEU A 130 2.58 0.07 -8.45
N THR A 131 2.74 -0.21 -9.74
CA THR A 131 1.80 -0.94 -10.57
C THR A 131 2.57 -1.96 -11.40
N PRO A 132 1.99 -3.13 -11.69
CA PRO A 132 2.60 -4.08 -12.62
C PRO A 132 2.70 -3.46 -14.02
N SER A 133 3.58 -4.01 -14.83
CA SER A 133 3.70 -3.59 -16.23
C SER A 133 2.39 -3.84 -16.96
N LEU A 134 1.98 -2.88 -17.79
CA LEU A 134 0.83 -3.06 -18.65
C LEU A 134 1.12 -4.16 -19.69
N PRO A 135 0.13 -5.00 -20.03
CA PRO A 135 0.26 -5.96 -21.12
C PRO A 135 0.72 -5.28 -22.42
N ALA A 136 1.64 -5.92 -23.14
CA ALA A 136 2.13 -5.41 -24.42
C ALA A 136 1.00 -5.38 -25.47
N LEU A 137 1.02 -4.36 -26.32
CA LEU A 137 0.07 -4.16 -27.41
C LEU A 137 0.76 -4.27 -28.78
N PRO A 138 1.22 -5.46 -29.20
CA PRO A 138 1.92 -5.62 -30.47
C PRO A 138 0.99 -5.28 -31.64
N GLY A 139 1.43 -4.39 -32.52
CA GLY A 139 0.69 -4.01 -33.74
C GLY A 139 -0.49 -3.05 -33.53
N LEU A 140 -0.70 -2.56 -32.30
CA LEU A 140 -1.69 -1.52 -31.98
C LEU A 140 -0.96 -0.22 -31.67
N GLU A 141 -0.63 0.51 -32.73
CA GLU A 141 -0.04 1.84 -32.63
C GLU A 141 -1.09 2.90 -32.99
N GLY A 142 -1.17 3.94 -32.19
CA GLY A 142 -2.09 5.04 -32.44
C GLY A 142 -2.30 5.92 -31.20
N GLU A 143 -2.60 7.20 -31.43
CA GLU A 143 -2.81 8.15 -30.33
C GLU A 143 -3.93 7.72 -29.37
N LYS A 144 -5.01 7.13 -29.90
CA LYS A 144 -6.14 6.64 -29.08
C LYS A 144 -5.69 5.56 -28.09
N VAL A 145 -4.90 4.60 -28.57
CA VAL A 145 -4.36 3.49 -27.75
C VAL A 145 -3.39 4.02 -26.71
N ASN A 146 -2.49 4.94 -27.10
CA ASN A 146 -1.55 5.57 -26.15
C ASN A 146 -2.28 6.35 -25.06
N ARG A 147 -3.31 7.14 -25.41
CA ARG A 147 -4.14 7.85 -24.43
C ARG A 147 -4.85 6.88 -23.49
N ALA A 148 -5.35 5.75 -24.00
CA ALA A 148 -5.97 4.71 -23.19
C ALA A 148 -4.98 4.10 -22.19
N LEU A 149 -3.77 3.73 -22.63
CA LEU A 149 -2.72 3.19 -21.76
C LEU A 149 -2.33 4.16 -20.65
N VAL A 150 -2.14 5.44 -20.96
CA VAL A 150 -1.83 6.48 -19.96
C VAL A 150 -2.98 6.59 -18.95
N ARG A 151 -4.23 6.60 -19.42
CA ARG A 151 -5.40 6.65 -18.54
C ARG A 151 -5.51 5.42 -17.64
N ILE A 152 -5.29 4.21 -18.18
CA ILE A 152 -5.30 2.96 -17.42
C ILE A 152 -4.21 2.99 -16.35
N SER A 153 -2.97 3.31 -16.73
CA SER A 153 -1.83 3.43 -15.81
C SER A 153 -2.13 4.40 -14.66
N HIS A 154 -2.64 5.59 -15.00
CA HIS A 154 -3.01 6.60 -14.01
C HIS A 154 -4.13 6.12 -13.08
N THR A 155 -5.18 5.49 -13.62
CA THR A 155 -6.32 4.98 -12.86
C THR A 155 -5.89 3.86 -11.91
N TRP A 156 -5.06 2.91 -12.36
CA TRP A 156 -4.50 1.84 -11.53
C TRP A 156 -3.68 2.42 -10.38
N HIS A 157 -2.72 3.28 -10.71
CA HIS A 157 -1.87 3.94 -9.73
C HIS A 157 -2.67 4.69 -8.66
N THR A 158 -3.61 5.54 -9.09
CA THR A 158 -4.46 6.33 -8.19
C THR A 158 -5.28 5.42 -7.26
N THR A 159 -5.81 4.32 -7.80
CA THR A 159 -6.62 3.38 -7.01
C THR A 159 -5.77 2.62 -5.99
N CYS A 160 -4.56 2.18 -6.35
CA CYS A 160 -3.61 1.58 -5.41
C CYS A 160 -3.33 2.51 -4.22
N ILE A 161 -3.06 3.79 -4.49
CA ILE A 161 -2.75 4.79 -3.46
C ILE A 161 -3.95 5.06 -2.55
N ARG A 162 -5.14 5.21 -3.14
CA ARG A 162 -6.39 5.43 -2.38
C ARG A 162 -6.72 4.21 -1.51
N LEU A 163 -6.57 3.00 -2.04
CA LEU A 163 -6.80 1.76 -1.31
C LEU A 163 -5.84 1.64 -0.12
N ALA A 164 -4.55 1.91 -0.31
CA ALA A 164 -3.57 1.90 0.77
C ALA A 164 -3.96 2.90 1.88
N GLY A 165 -4.34 4.12 1.51
CA GLY A 165 -4.87 5.09 2.48
C GLY A 165 -6.10 4.56 3.23
N ARG A 166 -7.06 3.96 2.52
CA ARG A 166 -8.30 3.42 3.13
C ARG A 166 -8.03 2.27 4.10
N ILE A 167 -7.17 1.32 3.71
CA ILE A 167 -6.76 0.19 4.56
C ILE A 167 -6.06 0.74 5.81
N TRP A 168 -5.11 1.65 5.65
CA TRP A 168 -4.36 2.20 6.77
C TRP A 168 -5.23 3.00 7.75
N ALA A 169 -6.18 3.78 7.23
CA ALA A 169 -7.17 4.48 8.06
C ALA A 169 -8.04 3.48 8.84
N GLY A 170 -8.46 2.39 8.19
CA GLY A 170 -9.18 1.29 8.84
C GLY A 170 -8.36 0.60 9.93
N TYR A 171 -7.07 0.40 9.68
CA TYR A 171 -6.11 -0.13 10.65
C TYR A 171 -5.95 0.76 11.87
N LYS A 172 -5.67 2.06 11.69
CA LYS A 172 -5.49 3.00 12.81
C LYS A 172 -6.75 3.11 13.69
N ARG A 173 -7.94 3.01 13.11
CA ARG A 173 -9.21 2.99 13.88
C ARG A 173 -9.38 1.73 14.74
N ARG A 174 -8.71 0.62 14.41
CA ARG A 174 -8.70 -0.60 15.21
C ARG A 174 -7.61 -0.58 16.28
N VAL A 175 -6.42 -0.07 15.95
CA VAL A 175 -5.29 0.08 16.88
C VAL A 175 -5.58 1.07 17.99
N ARG A 176 -6.25 2.19 17.67
CA ARG A 176 -6.72 3.13 18.68
C ARG A 176 -8.09 2.64 19.15
N PRO A 177 -8.22 1.99 20.31
CA PRO A 177 -9.53 1.88 20.91
C PRO A 177 -10.10 3.30 21.06
N ALA A 178 -11.41 3.45 20.88
CA ALA A 178 -12.11 4.67 21.25
C ALA A 178 -11.62 5.10 22.63
N SER A 179 -11.29 6.39 22.76
CA SER A 179 -10.84 7.03 23.99
C SER A 179 -11.41 6.35 25.22
N ALA A 180 -10.51 5.88 26.08
CA ALA A 180 -10.71 5.62 27.49
C ALA A 180 -12.15 5.84 27.97
N ASN A 181 -12.89 4.73 28.15
CA ASN A 181 -13.81 4.70 29.28
C ASN A 181 -12.91 4.91 30.51
N ASN A 182 -13.00 6.10 31.09
CA ASN A 182 -12.35 6.49 32.32
C ASN A 182 -12.76 5.51 33.44
N ASN A 183 -12.00 4.43 33.57
CA ASN A 183 -11.74 3.78 34.85
C ASN A 183 -10.24 3.67 34.94
N ALA A 184 -9.66 4.70 35.58
CA ALA A 184 -8.27 4.74 35.97
C ALA A 184 -7.99 3.60 36.97
N ASN A 185 -7.62 2.42 36.45
CA ASN A 185 -6.75 1.53 37.17
C ASN A 185 -5.33 1.90 36.79
N THR A 186 -4.80 2.87 37.53
CA THR A 186 -3.38 3.21 37.58
C THR A 186 -2.61 1.96 37.99
N VAL A 187 -2.13 1.19 37.01
CA VAL A 187 -1.04 0.25 37.26
C VAL A 187 0.20 1.10 37.40
N ALA A 188 0.55 1.40 38.65
CA ALA A 188 1.81 2.03 38.99
C ALA A 188 2.94 1.11 38.50
N ILE A 189 3.55 1.47 37.37
CA ILE A 189 4.82 0.90 36.98
C ILE A 189 5.84 1.48 37.96
N GLN A 190 6.26 0.69 38.95
CA GLN A 190 7.42 1.04 39.76
C GLN A 190 8.63 1.14 38.82
N LEU A 191 9.07 2.37 38.55
CA LEU A 191 10.37 2.63 37.96
C LEU A 191 11.44 2.13 38.94
N GLN A 192 12.32 1.26 38.45
CA GLN A 192 13.48 0.79 39.21
C GLN A 192 14.34 1.97 39.67
N SER A 193 14.83 1.86 40.90
CA SER A 193 15.43 2.88 41.76
C SER A 193 16.77 3.48 41.31
N PHE A 194 17.12 3.43 40.04
CA PHE A 194 18.44 3.86 39.55
C PHE A 194 18.49 5.27 38.94
N LEU A 195 17.36 6.01 38.93
CA LEU A 195 17.29 7.37 38.35
C LEU A 195 16.87 8.48 39.33
N SER A 196 16.91 8.25 40.64
CA SER A 196 16.55 9.24 41.67
C SER A 196 17.57 10.36 41.90
N HIS A 197 18.71 10.36 41.19
CA HIS A 197 19.81 11.28 41.48
C HIS A 197 19.91 12.50 40.54
N ILE A 198 19.01 12.66 39.56
CA ILE A 198 19.10 13.77 38.57
C ILE A 198 18.04 14.86 38.81
N SER A 199 17.68 15.12 40.06
CA SER A 199 16.90 16.31 40.41
C SER A 199 17.42 16.94 41.71
N SER A 200 18.60 17.55 41.64
CA SER A 200 19.09 18.51 42.64
C SER A 200 20.11 19.45 42.02
N SER A 201 19.64 20.53 41.39
CA SER A 201 20.35 21.79 41.22
C SER A 201 19.38 22.85 40.70
#